data_AF-A0A1C6K8P5-F1
#
_entry.id   AF-A0A1C6K8P5-F1
#
_cell.length_a   1.000
_cell.length_b   1.000
_cell.length_c   1.000
_cell.angle_alpha   90.00
_cell.angle_beta   90.00
_cell.angle_gamma   90.00
#
_symmetry.space_group_name_H-M   'P 1'
#
loop_
_entity.id
_entity.type
_entity.pdbx_description
1 polymer ?
#
loop_
_entity_poly.entity_id
_entity_poly.type
_entity_poly.pdbx_seq_one_letter_code
_entity_poly.pdbx_strand_id
1 'polypeptide(L)'
;MKIRLCYRVEKEAGWGEDEYGNPTEVYSCVKVNCTTYNVPKNQYKELVEAGRRITASQFKIDENLITPITLNEYLDHVDEED
;
A
#
# COMPACT_ATOMS: atom_id res chain seq x y z
N MET A 1 -14.59 1.88 12.76
CA MET A 1 -13.38 1.02 12.86
C MET A 1 -12.59 1.16 11.57
N LYS A 2 -11.27 0.93 11.60
CA LYS A 2 -10.44 1.11 10.40
C LYS A 2 -9.61 -0.14 10.14
N ILE A 3 -9.69 -0.69 8.93
CA ILE A 3 -8.72 -1.68 8.45
C ILE A 3 -7.59 -0.96 7.73
N ARG A 4 -6.42 -1.60 7.67
CA ARG A 4 -5.26 -1.10 6.97
C ARG A 4 -5.05 -1.94 5.72
N LEU A 5 -4.87 -1.28 4.57
CA LEU A 5 -4.44 -1.92 3.33
C LEU A 5 -3.05 -1.36 3.02
N CYS A 6 -2.03 -2.19 3.06
CA CYS A 6 -0.65 -1.77 2.84
C CYS A 6 -0.13 -2.27 1.49
N TYR A 7 0.70 -1.44 0.86
CA TYR A 7 1.23 -1.65 -0.48
C TYR A 7 2.70 -1.24 -0.52
N ARG A 8 3.48 -1.99 -1.28
CA ARG A 8 4.79 -1.58 -1.78
C ARG A 8 4.62 -1.11 -3.23
N VAL A 9 5.16 0.04 -3.54
CA VAL A 9 5.22 0.60 -4.89
C VAL A 9 6.66 0.46 -5.36
N GLU A 10 6.85 -0.22 -6.48
CA GLU A 10 8.18 -0.48 -7.04
C GLU A 10 8.84 0.84 -7.50
N LYS A 11 10.17 0.92 -7.42
CA LYS A 11 10.95 2.12 -7.80
C LYS A 11 10.71 2.59 -9.24
N GLU A 12 10.38 1.67 -10.15
CA GLU A 12 10.04 1.93 -11.54
C GLU A 12 8.81 2.82 -11.70
N ALA A 13 7.97 2.92 -10.66
CA ALA A 13 6.86 3.85 -10.60
C ALA A 13 7.31 5.32 -10.51
N GLY A 14 8.60 5.58 -10.23
CA GLY A 14 9.15 6.93 -10.10
C GLY A 14 8.55 7.71 -8.94
N TRP A 15 8.20 7.02 -7.86
CA TRP A 15 7.35 7.56 -6.81
C TRP A 15 8.08 7.83 -5.49
N GLY A 16 9.29 7.31 -5.34
CA GLY A 16 10.18 7.56 -4.20
C GLY A 16 11.59 7.80 -4.67
N GLU A 17 12.30 8.63 -3.93
CA GLU A 17 13.73 8.89 -4.10
C GLU A 17 14.44 8.70 -2.74
N ASP A 18 15.65 8.16 -2.75
CA ASP A 18 16.50 8.12 -1.57
C ASP A 18 17.17 9.49 -1.30
N GLU A 19 17.99 9.57 -0.25
CA GLU A 19 18.72 10.79 0.13
C GLU A 19 19.70 11.30 -0.95
N TYR A 20 19.98 10.49 -1.97
CA TYR A 20 20.86 10.82 -3.11
C TYR A 20 20.10 11.07 -4.41
N GLY A 21 18.76 11.00 -4.40
CA GLY A 21 17.91 11.18 -5.57
C GLY A 21 17.80 9.93 -6.46
N ASN A 22 18.20 8.75 -5.99
CA ASN A 22 17.99 7.51 -6.74
C ASN A 22 16.56 7.00 -6.55
N PRO A 23 15.89 6.49 -7.60
CA PRO A 23 14.57 5.88 -7.46
C PRO A 23 14.58 4.73 -6.44
N THR A 24 13.64 4.76 -5.51
CA THR A 24 13.46 3.73 -4.47
C THR A 24 12.00 3.30 -4.35
N GLU A 25 11.79 2.15 -3.71
CA GLU A 25 10.46 1.64 -3.40
C GLU A 25 9.76 2.55 -2.39
N VAL A 26 8.43 2.67 -2.50
CA VAL A 26 7.61 3.41 -1.54
C VAL A 26 6.66 2.47 -0.82
N TYR A 27 6.63 2.56 0.50
CA TYR A 27 5.76 1.78 1.36
C TYR A 27 4.57 2.66 1.78
N SER A 28 3.36 2.29 1.37
CA SER A 28 2.14 3.06 1.62
C SER A 28 1.10 2.23 2.33
N CYS A 29 0.49 2.76 3.40
CA CYS A 29 -0.60 2.06 4.06
C CYS A 29 -1.83 2.97 4.29
N VAL A 30 -2.94 2.61 3.63
CA VAL A 30 -4.20 3.36 3.68
C VAL A 30 -5.13 2.80 4.74
N LYS A 31 -5.82 3.69 5.46
CA LYS A 31 -6.80 3.33 6.48
C LYS A 31 -8.21 3.44 5.89
N VAL A 32 -8.92 2.32 5.78
CA VAL A 32 -10.28 2.25 5.23
C VAL A 32 -11.28 2.08 6.36
N ASN A 33 -12.35 2.87 6.36
CA ASN A 33 -13.42 2.74 7.35
C ASN A 33 -14.24 1.47 7.08
N CYS A 34 -14.43 0.66 8.12
CA CYS A 34 -15.24 -0.56 8.07
C CYS A 34 -16.25 -0.59 9.23
N THR A 35 -17.37 -1.29 8.98
CA THR A 35 -18.44 -1.53 9.95
C THR A 35 -18.13 -2.69 10.90
N THR A 36 -17.21 -3.59 10.53
CA THR A 36 -16.73 -4.74 11.33
C THR A 36 -15.26 -5.03 11.06
N TYR A 37 -14.55 -5.63 12.03
CA TYR A 37 -13.21 -6.20 11.84
C TYR A 37 -13.25 -7.65 11.31
N ASN A 38 -14.39 -8.33 11.48
CA ASN A 38 -14.60 -9.68 10.93
C ASN A 38 -14.97 -9.57 9.45
N VAL A 39 -13.99 -9.20 8.62
CA VAL A 39 -14.14 -9.19 7.17
C VAL A 39 -13.83 -10.61 6.65
N PRO A 40 -14.77 -11.26 5.95
CA PRO A 40 -14.50 -12.54 5.29
C PRO A 40 -13.28 -12.46 4.38
N LYS A 41 -12.46 -13.52 4.35
CA LYS A 41 -11.20 -13.55 3.59
C LYS A 41 -11.36 -13.13 2.12
N ASN A 42 -12.42 -13.57 1.46
CA ASN A 42 -12.68 -13.22 0.05
C ASN A 42 -12.98 -11.73 -0.12
N GLN A 43 -13.79 -11.16 0.78
CA GLN A 43 -14.10 -9.74 0.77
C GLN A 43 -12.87 -8.89 1.09
N TYR A 44 -12.00 -9.35 2.00
CA TYR A 44 -10.73 -8.68 2.27
C TYR A 44 -9.83 -8.66 1.02
N LYS A 45 -9.72 -9.78 0.30
CA LYS A 45 -8.97 -9.83 -0.98
C LYS A 45 -9.52 -8.85 -2.01
N GLU A 46 -10.84 -8.77 -2.16
CA GLU A 46 -11.48 -7.81 -3.05
C GLU A 46 -11.17 -6.36 -2.66
N LEU A 47 -11.17 -6.04 -1.36
CA LEU A 47 -10.80 -4.71 -0.86
C LEU A 47 -9.33 -4.37 -1.15
N VAL A 48 -8.42 -5.33 -0.96
CA VAL A 48 -6.99 -5.15 -1.27
C VAL A 48 -6.78 -4.86 -2.76
N GLU A 49 -7.42 -5.64 -3.64
CA GLU A 49 -7.34 -5.43 -5.09
C GLU A 49 -7.99 -4.13 -5.54
N ALA A 50 -9.15 -3.78 -4.99
CA ALA A 50 -9.81 -2.51 -5.28
C ALA A 50 -8.94 -1.33 -4.82
N GLY A 51 -8.33 -1.42 -3.63
CA GLY A 51 -7.40 -0.42 -3.14
C GLY A 51 -6.17 -0.28 -4.03
N ARG A 52 -5.61 -1.40 -4.54
CA ARG A 52 -4.51 -1.40 -5.50
C ARG A 52 -4.85 -0.59 -6.76
N ARG A 53 -6.02 -0.83 -7.35
CA ARG A 53 -6.52 -0.11 -8.53
C ARG A 53 -6.76 1.38 -8.26
N ILE A 54 -7.31 1.71 -7.09
CA ILE A 54 -7.53 3.09 -6.69
C ILE A 54 -6.20 3.84 -6.55
N THR A 55 -5.22 3.24 -5.87
CA THR A 55 -3.86 3.78 -5.73
C THR A 55 -3.22 4.00 -7.11
N ALA A 56 -3.24 2.98 -7.98
CA ALA A 56 -2.73 3.07 -9.35
C ALA A 56 -3.36 4.26 -10.11
N SER A 57 -4.70 4.38 -10.06
CA SER A 57 -5.42 5.45 -10.74
C SER A 57 -5.14 6.84 -10.17
N GLN A 58 -5.05 6.98 -8.85
CA GLN A 58 -4.82 8.28 -8.20
C GLN A 58 -3.43 8.82 -8.52
N PHE A 59 -2.44 7.92 -8.54
CA PHE A 59 -1.05 8.30 -8.70
C PHE A 59 -0.50 8.11 -10.11
N LYS A 60 -1.35 7.65 -11.04
CA LYS A 60 -1.00 7.38 -12.44
C LYS A 60 0.17 6.39 -12.56
N ILE A 61 0.15 5.36 -11.72
CA ILE A 61 1.14 4.29 -11.67
C ILE A 61 0.54 3.05 -12.34
N ASP A 62 1.37 2.25 -13.01
CA ASP A 62 0.95 0.93 -13.49
C ASP A 62 0.58 0.04 -12.28
N GLU A 63 -0.63 -0.54 -12.30
CA GLU A 63 -1.13 -1.41 -11.24
C GLU A 63 -0.21 -2.62 -10.96
N ASN A 64 0.59 -3.03 -11.94
CA ASN A 64 1.56 -4.11 -11.80
C ASN A 64 2.82 -3.72 -11.02
N LEU A 65 3.03 -2.41 -10.79
CA LEU A 65 4.11 -1.88 -9.94
C LEU A 65 3.65 -1.65 -8.50
N ILE A 66 2.46 -2.14 -8.14
CA ILE A 66 1.90 -2.02 -6.80
C ILE A 66 1.65 -3.43 -6.25
N THR A 67 2.39 -3.80 -5.22
CA THR A 67 2.30 -5.11 -4.59
C THR A 67 1.63 -4.97 -3.22
N PRO A 68 0.51 -5.68 -2.95
CA PRO A 68 -0.04 -5.76 -1.60
C PRO A 68 0.96 -6.43 -0.65
N ILE A 69 1.19 -5.82 0.51
CA ILE A 69 2.09 -6.31 1.55
C ILE A 69 1.37 -6.46 2.88
N THR A 70 1.96 -7.20 3.81
CA THR A 70 1.44 -7.28 5.18
C THR A 70 1.68 -5.99 5.97
N LEU A 71 0.97 -5.81 7.09
CA LEU A 71 1.22 -4.69 8.00
C LEU A 71 2.63 -4.75 8.58
N ASN A 72 3.14 -5.96 8.87
CA ASN A 72 4.48 -6.13 9.42
C ASN A 72 5.55 -5.72 8.41
N GLU A 73 5.43 -6.17 7.15
CA GLU A 73 6.32 -5.72 6.07
C GLU A 73 6.30 -4.20 5.92
N TYR A 74 5.14 -3.56 6.04
CA TYR A 74 5.07 -2.10 6.04
C TYR A 74 5.86 -1.50 7.23
N LEU A 75 5.62 -1.97 8.45
CA LEU A 75 6.27 -1.46 9.67
C LEU A 75 7.79 -1.72 9.69
N ASP A 76 8.27 -2.77 9.05
CA ASP A 76 9.70 -3.05 8.94
C ASP A 76 10.44 -2.03 8.04
N HIS A 77 9.71 -1.30 7.18
CA HIS A 77 10.27 -0.39 6.17
C HIS A 77 9.89 1.07 6.37
N VAL A 78 8.85 1.36 7.15
CA VAL A 78 8.66 2.71 7.69
C VAL A 78 9.26 2.72 9.09
N ASP A 79 10.34 3.48 9.28
CA ASP A 79 10.81 3.80 10.63
C ASP A 79 9.60 4.27 11.45
N GLU A 80 9.43 3.72 12.64
CA GLU A 80 8.41 4.18 13.58
C GLU A 80 8.70 5.65 13.91
N GLU A 81 8.09 6.58 13.15
CA GLU A 81 7.89 7.94 13.63
C GLU A 81 6.95 7.86 14.84
N ASP A 82 7.56 7.83 16.04
CA ASP A 82 6.91 8.16 17.31
C ASP A 82 6.37 9.61 17.30
#